data_AF-A0A7R9WSY4-F1
#
_entry.id   AF-A0A7R9WSY4-F1
#
_cell.length_a   1.000
_cell.length_b   1.000
_cell.length_c   1.000
_cell.angle_alpha   90.00
_cell.angle_beta   90.00
_cell.angle_gamma   90.00
#
_symmetry.space_group_name_H-M   'P 1'
#
loop_
_entity.id
_entity.type
_entity.pdbx_description
1 polymer ?
#
loop_
_entity_poly.entity_id
_entity_poly.type
_entity_poly.pdbx_seq_one_letter_code
_entity_poly.pdbx_strand_id
1 'polypeptide(L)'
;RIGEEARTNCCKIMNCALGLPRPDAVAGMQRLELRDTYRQKILPKLREFDPDIIFISAGFDAHKKDTMNFGYVGMVEDDYEWVTEQLVKIANTCCNGRIVSVLEGGYKIHGGIVSPFARSVASHVRALADGGKSRELYDSEAGKWESQFERHIVEERERKRQQKVERLKQIAEQQRQALFGPNSEGDGGGADGEDGGASTRKRKRNVVDYRELYEQMKREGFAG
;
A
#
# COMPACT_ATOMS: atom_id res chain seq x y z
N ARG A 1 -24.17 32.55 -14.40
CA ARG A 1 -24.30 33.19 -13.06
C ARG A 1 -22.92 33.17 -12.44
N ILE A 2 -22.21 34.29 -12.41
CA ILE A 2 -20.96 34.38 -11.66
C ILE A 2 -21.22 35.50 -10.65
N GLY A 3 -21.88 35.12 -9.56
CA GLY A 3 -22.13 35.99 -8.40
C GLY A 3 -20.90 36.04 -7.49
N GLU A 4 -21.04 36.69 -6.34
CA GLU A 4 -19.97 36.90 -5.35
C GLU A 4 -19.23 35.62 -4.89
N GLU A 5 -19.82 34.42 -5.08
CA GLU A 5 -19.22 33.10 -4.82
C GLU A 5 -17.93 32.81 -5.63
N ALA A 6 -17.71 33.47 -6.77
CA ALA A 6 -16.53 33.24 -7.60
C ALA A 6 -15.22 33.69 -6.94
N ARG A 7 -15.28 34.60 -5.96
CA ARG A 7 -14.09 35.03 -5.20
C ARG A 7 -13.58 33.94 -4.24
N THR A 8 -14.44 33.00 -3.84
CA THR A 8 -14.11 31.86 -3.00
C THR A 8 -13.79 30.57 -3.78
N ASN A 9 -14.22 30.48 -5.05
CA ASN A 9 -13.87 29.41 -6.00
C ASN A 9 -12.62 29.73 -6.82
N CYS A 10 -11.59 30.28 -6.19
CA CYS A 10 -10.26 30.46 -6.78
C CYS A 10 -9.50 29.11 -6.80
N CYS A 11 -8.48 29.01 -7.65
CA CYS A 11 -7.57 27.86 -7.73
C CYS A 11 -7.00 27.51 -6.34
N LYS A 12 -7.39 26.35 -5.80
CA LYS A 12 -6.85 25.82 -4.53
C LYS A 12 -5.63 24.94 -4.82
N ILE A 13 -4.43 25.42 -4.53
CA ILE A 13 -3.21 24.59 -4.59
C ILE A 13 -3.09 23.83 -3.28
N MET A 14 -3.16 22.50 -3.37
CA MET A 14 -2.96 21.60 -2.23
C MET A 14 -1.59 20.92 -2.37
N ASN A 15 -0.63 21.36 -1.57
CA ASN A 15 0.64 20.66 -1.47
C ASN A 15 0.52 19.54 -0.42
N CYS A 16 0.52 18.28 -0.88
CA CYS A 16 0.53 17.11 -0.03
C CYS A 16 1.81 16.32 -0.28
N ALA A 17 2.79 16.49 0.61
CA ALA A 17 4.00 15.69 0.60
C ALA A 17 3.87 14.49 1.55
N LEU A 18 4.46 13.36 1.17
CA LEU A 18 4.71 12.25 2.08
C LEU A 18 6.03 12.50 2.82
N GLY A 19 6.10 12.05 4.07
CA GLY A 19 7.34 12.06 4.82
C GLY A 19 8.37 11.13 4.19
N LEU A 20 9.65 11.41 4.44
CA LEU A 20 10.71 10.47 4.09
C LEU A 20 10.53 9.17 4.88
N PRO A 21 10.77 8.00 4.28
CA PRO A 21 10.68 6.73 4.98
C PRO A 21 11.67 6.74 6.15
N ARG A 22 11.16 6.45 7.35
CA ARG A 22 12.02 6.37 8.54
C ARG A 22 12.93 5.14 8.46
N PRO A 23 14.17 5.20 8.95
CA PRO A 23 15.08 4.05 8.94
C PRO A 23 14.56 2.82 9.68
N ASP A 24 13.74 3.04 10.71
CA ASP A 24 13.07 2.03 11.54
C ASP A 24 11.65 1.68 11.03
N ALA A 25 11.24 2.23 9.89
CA ALA A 25 9.89 2.03 9.37
C ALA A 25 9.65 0.56 9.02
N VAL A 26 8.56 0.03 9.55
CA VAL A 26 8.02 -1.27 9.16
C VAL A 26 7.69 -1.28 7.67
N ALA A 27 8.04 -2.38 7.00
CA ALA A 27 7.74 -2.59 5.59
C ALA A 27 6.23 -2.44 5.32
N GLY A 28 5.86 -1.47 4.49
CA GLY A 28 4.48 -1.21 4.11
C GLY A 28 3.83 -0.03 4.83
N MET A 29 4.47 0.58 5.84
CA MET A 29 3.95 1.80 6.46
C MET A 29 3.84 2.97 5.48
N GLN A 30 4.76 3.09 4.52
CA GLN A 30 4.72 4.17 3.52
C GLN A 30 3.44 4.13 2.67
N ARG A 31 2.95 2.92 2.36
CA ARG A 31 1.71 2.71 1.60
C ARG A 31 0.48 3.14 2.42
N LEU A 32 0.48 2.82 3.70
CA LEU A 32 -0.57 3.23 4.63
C LEU A 32 -0.59 4.75 4.81
N GLU A 33 0.57 5.36 5.03
CA GLU A 33 0.73 6.81 5.14
C GLU A 33 0.28 7.56 3.87
N LEU A 34 0.54 6.98 2.69
CA LEU A 34 0.00 7.47 1.42
C LEU A 34 -1.53 7.45 1.43
N ARG A 35 -2.15 6.29 1.66
CA ARG A 35 -3.62 6.17 1.65
C ARG A 35 -4.28 7.08 2.69
N ASP A 36 -3.69 7.18 3.87
CA ASP A 36 -4.16 8.10 4.93
C ASP A 36 -4.02 9.56 4.52
N THR A 37 -2.94 9.95 3.84
CA THR A 37 -2.80 11.30 3.27
C THR A 37 -3.92 11.60 2.29
N TYR A 38 -4.28 10.64 1.43
CA TYR A 38 -5.43 10.78 0.54
C TYR A 38 -6.74 10.96 1.32
N ARG A 39 -7.06 10.06 2.26
CA ARG A 39 -8.29 10.08 3.03
C ARG A 39 -8.46 11.32 3.91
N GLN A 40 -7.37 11.77 4.53
CA GLN A 40 -7.44 12.82 5.55
C GLN A 40 -7.23 14.22 4.97
N LYS A 41 -6.48 14.34 3.87
CA LYS A 41 -6.06 15.66 3.33
C LYS A 41 -6.59 15.91 1.94
N ILE A 42 -6.42 14.97 1.00
CA ILE A 42 -6.68 15.21 -0.42
C ILE A 42 -8.17 15.08 -0.73
N LEU A 43 -8.77 13.92 -0.45
CA LEU A 43 -10.15 13.60 -0.83
C LEU A 43 -11.20 14.52 -0.19
N PRO A 44 -11.13 14.86 1.11
CA PRO A 44 -12.09 15.78 1.72
C PRO A 44 -12.06 17.18 1.08
N LYS A 45 -10.86 17.68 0.80
CA LYS A 45 -10.69 19.01 0.18
C LYS A 45 -11.08 19.01 -1.30
N LEU A 46 -10.83 17.92 -2.03
CA LEU A 46 -11.30 17.76 -3.40
C LEU A 46 -12.82 17.69 -3.44
N ARG A 47 -13.46 17.02 -2.48
CA ARG A 47 -14.92 17.00 -2.33
C ARG A 47 -15.47 18.40 -2.02
N GLU A 48 -14.84 19.14 -1.11
CA GLU A 48 -15.21 20.52 -0.73
C GLU A 48 -15.06 21.50 -1.89
N PHE A 49 -14.07 21.29 -2.76
CA PHE A 49 -13.87 22.09 -3.97
C PHE A 49 -15.00 21.91 -5.01
N ASP A 50 -15.73 20.78 -4.95
CA ASP A 50 -16.87 20.46 -5.82
C ASP A 50 -16.56 20.64 -7.32
N PRO A 51 -15.56 19.90 -7.87
CA PRO A 51 -15.09 20.11 -9.23
C PRO A 51 -16.16 19.77 -10.27
N ASP A 52 -16.18 20.53 -11.37
CA ASP A 52 -16.98 20.21 -12.58
C ASP A 52 -16.37 19.11 -13.45
N ILE A 53 -15.06 18.86 -13.31
CA ILE A 53 -14.29 17.83 -14.01
C ILE A 53 -12.98 17.58 -13.26
N ILE A 54 -12.47 16.35 -13.29
CA ILE A 54 -11.18 15.97 -12.70
C ILE A 54 -10.18 15.62 -13.81
N PHE A 55 -8.99 16.21 -13.77
CA PHE A 55 -7.85 15.82 -14.59
C PHE A 55 -6.78 15.17 -13.72
N ILE A 56 -6.34 13.96 -14.10
CA ILE A 56 -5.25 13.24 -13.45
C ILE A 56 -4.02 13.31 -14.35
N SER A 57 -2.95 13.91 -13.86
CA SER A 57 -1.60 13.77 -14.41
C SER A 57 -0.99 12.51 -13.79
N ALA A 58 -1.10 11.38 -14.50
CA ALA A 58 -0.90 10.04 -13.97
C ALA A 58 0.55 9.55 -14.16
N GLY A 59 1.38 9.74 -13.13
CA GLY A 59 2.72 9.16 -13.02
C GLY A 59 2.74 7.81 -12.30
N PHE A 60 3.51 6.87 -12.81
CA PHE A 60 3.67 5.51 -12.26
C PHE A 60 5.07 5.23 -11.70
N ASP A 61 5.85 6.29 -11.49
CA ASP A 61 7.21 6.25 -10.94
C ASP A 61 7.26 6.12 -9.41
N ALA A 62 6.13 6.28 -8.70
CA ALA A 62 6.00 5.99 -7.26
C ALA A 62 6.03 4.48 -6.91
N HIS A 63 6.09 3.60 -7.91
CA HIS A 63 6.07 2.15 -7.72
C HIS A 63 7.35 1.66 -7.03
N LYS A 64 7.25 0.76 -6.04
CA LYS A 64 8.39 0.27 -5.23
C LYS A 64 9.57 -0.39 -5.98
N LYS A 65 9.37 -0.70 -7.27
CA LYS A 65 10.37 -1.31 -8.17
C LYS A 65 10.97 -0.31 -9.14
N ASP A 66 10.44 0.91 -9.18
CA ASP A 66 10.99 2.02 -9.92
C ASP A 66 12.07 2.70 -9.07
N THR A 67 13.23 2.92 -9.67
CA THR A 67 14.39 3.49 -9.00
C THR A 67 14.33 5.02 -8.94
N MET A 68 13.47 5.65 -9.76
CA MET A 68 13.35 7.11 -9.82
C MET A 68 12.78 7.72 -8.54
N ASN A 69 12.01 6.94 -7.77
CA ASN A 69 11.47 7.39 -6.49
C ASN A 69 12.41 7.18 -5.29
N PHE A 70 13.65 6.69 -5.49
CA PHE A 70 14.63 6.40 -4.42
C PHE A 70 14.09 5.65 -3.19
N GLY A 71 13.01 4.86 -3.35
CA GLY A 71 12.34 4.13 -2.27
C GLY A 71 11.41 4.98 -1.38
N TYR A 72 11.06 6.21 -1.77
CA TYR A 72 10.30 7.13 -0.91
C TYR A 72 8.84 6.74 -0.68
N VAL A 73 8.13 6.29 -1.72
CA VAL A 73 6.68 6.01 -1.63
C VAL A 73 6.40 4.52 -1.53
N GLY A 74 7.01 3.73 -2.42
CA GLY A 74 6.88 2.28 -2.39
C GLY A 74 5.49 1.75 -2.76
N MET A 75 4.75 2.45 -3.63
CA MET A 75 3.44 1.99 -4.10
C MET A 75 3.54 0.63 -4.80
N VAL A 76 2.46 -0.14 -4.70
CA VAL A 76 2.23 -1.31 -5.54
C VAL A 76 1.01 -1.08 -6.41
N GLU A 77 0.76 -2.02 -7.31
CA GLU A 77 -0.35 -2.00 -8.26
C GLU A 77 -1.71 -1.71 -7.58
N ASP A 78 -2.01 -2.39 -6.47
CA ASP A 78 -3.23 -2.20 -5.67
C ASP A 78 -3.40 -0.77 -5.11
N ASP A 79 -2.31 -0.01 -4.92
CA ASP A 79 -2.41 1.38 -4.45
C ASP A 79 -2.82 2.32 -5.58
N TYR A 80 -2.34 2.07 -6.80
CA TYR A 80 -2.78 2.83 -7.98
C TYR A 80 -4.26 2.57 -8.25
N GLU A 81 -4.69 1.31 -8.16
CA GLU A 81 -6.10 0.93 -8.27
C GLU A 81 -6.94 1.69 -7.23
N TRP A 82 -6.58 1.59 -5.95
CA TRP A 82 -7.29 2.24 -4.85
C TRP A 82 -7.37 3.77 -5.01
N VAL A 83 -6.25 4.46 -5.29
CA VAL A 83 -6.27 5.93 -5.47
C VAL A 83 -7.23 6.32 -6.60
N THR A 84 -7.21 5.55 -7.68
CA THR A 84 -8.05 5.81 -8.85
C THR A 84 -9.53 5.59 -8.54
N GLU A 85 -9.87 4.52 -7.84
CA GLU A 85 -11.24 4.26 -7.37
C GLU A 85 -11.76 5.42 -6.51
N GLN A 86 -10.94 5.93 -5.58
CA GLN A 86 -11.34 7.07 -4.75
C GLN A 86 -11.58 8.35 -5.57
N LEU A 87 -10.72 8.63 -6.55
CA LEU A 87 -10.89 9.79 -7.44
C LEU A 87 -12.13 9.65 -8.33
N VAL A 88 -12.41 8.44 -8.83
CA VAL A 88 -13.64 8.16 -9.59
C VAL A 88 -14.88 8.33 -8.71
N LYS A 89 -14.84 7.90 -7.44
CA LYS A 89 -15.94 8.14 -6.48
C LYS A 89 -16.20 9.62 -6.28
N ILE A 90 -15.16 10.44 -6.14
CA ILE A 90 -15.29 11.90 -6.08
C ILE A 90 -15.88 12.45 -7.39
N ALA A 91 -15.41 11.97 -8.54
CA ALA A 91 -15.94 12.40 -9.83
C ALA A 91 -17.43 12.06 -10.01
N ASN A 92 -17.84 10.86 -9.59
CA ASN A 92 -19.23 10.44 -9.60
C ASN A 92 -20.09 11.35 -8.70
N THR A 93 -19.56 11.75 -7.55
CA THR A 93 -20.24 12.64 -6.60
C THR A 93 -20.35 14.10 -7.07
N CYS A 94 -19.30 14.68 -7.65
CA CYS A 94 -19.24 16.13 -7.92
C CYS A 94 -19.51 16.48 -9.38
N CYS A 95 -19.03 15.66 -10.33
CA CYS A 95 -19.04 15.99 -11.75
C CYS A 95 -19.67 14.93 -12.65
N ASN A 96 -20.62 14.13 -12.13
CA ASN A 96 -21.30 13.08 -12.91
C ASN A 96 -20.33 12.09 -13.60
N GLY A 97 -19.22 11.78 -12.95
CA GLY A 97 -18.20 10.86 -13.45
C GLY A 97 -17.26 11.45 -14.51
N ARG A 98 -17.25 12.78 -14.70
CA ARG A 98 -16.32 13.43 -15.64
C ARG A 98 -14.90 13.45 -15.07
N ILE A 99 -14.10 12.49 -15.51
CA ILE A 99 -12.69 12.34 -15.16
C ILE A 99 -11.86 12.00 -16.39
N VAL A 100 -10.70 12.64 -16.51
CA VAL A 100 -9.74 12.42 -17.60
C VAL A 100 -8.39 12.13 -16.99
N SER A 101 -7.73 11.06 -17.44
CA SER A 101 -6.38 10.71 -17.03
C SER A 101 -5.42 10.84 -18.21
N VAL A 102 -4.27 11.46 -17.96
CA VAL A 102 -3.19 11.68 -18.93
C VAL A 102 -1.93 11.03 -18.36
N LEU A 103 -1.34 10.11 -19.12
CA LEU A 103 -0.10 9.43 -18.73
C LEU A 103 1.07 10.40 -18.71
N GLU A 104 1.87 10.35 -17.64
CA GLU A 104 3.09 11.14 -17.47
C GLU A 104 4.31 10.20 -17.31
N GLY A 105 4.86 10.13 -16.10
CA GLY A 105 6.04 9.34 -15.76
C GLY A 105 5.74 7.85 -15.52
N GLY A 106 6.82 7.09 -15.34
CA GLY A 106 6.78 5.64 -15.17
C GLY A 106 7.89 5.00 -15.98
N TYR A 107 9.02 4.75 -15.32
CA TYR A 107 10.28 4.49 -16.00
C TYR A 107 10.70 3.02 -15.88
N LYS A 108 10.08 2.28 -14.95
CA LYS A 108 10.29 0.84 -14.83
C LYS A 108 9.51 0.02 -15.87
N ILE A 109 9.89 0.20 -17.14
CA ILE A 109 9.31 -0.47 -18.31
C ILE A 109 9.86 -1.89 -18.54
N HIS A 110 10.91 -2.30 -17.82
CA HIS A 110 11.49 -3.64 -17.87
C HIS A 110 11.18 -4.43 -16.59
N GLY A 111 10.91 -5.75 -16.70
CA GLY A 111 10.72 -6.59 -15.51
C GLY A 111 10.06 -7.95 -15.73
N GLY A 112 10.71 -8.85 -16.47
CA GLY A 112 10.16 -10.18 -16.77
C GLY A 112 9.09 -10.13 -17.87
N ILE A 113 8.05 -10.96 -17.76
CA ILE A 113 6.97 -11.06 -18.76
C ILE A 113 6.13 -9.76 -18.83
N VAL A 114 5.90 -9.11 -17.68
CA VAL A 114 5.15 -7.84 -17.60
C VAL A 114 5.84 -6.91 -16.61
N SER A 115 6.16 -5.70 -17.06
CA SER A 115 6.86 -4.72 -16.25
C SER A 115 5.99 -4.18 -15.10
N PRO A 116 6.60 -3.69 -14.00
CA PRO A 116 5.86 -3.02 -12.94
C PRO A 116 5.03 -1.85 -13.45
N PHE A 117 5.60 -1.03 -14.34
CA PHE A 117 4.88 0.06 -15.01
C PHE A 117 3.60 -0.43 -15.68
N ALA A 118 3.70 -1.46 -16.53
CA ALA A 118 2.56 -1.98 -17.27
C ALA A 118 1.45 -2.52 -16.34
N ARG A 119 1.83 -3.18 -15.23
CA ARG A 119 0.81 -3.65 -14.26
C ARG A 119 0.15 -2.51 -13.51
N SER A 120 0.90 -1.47 -13.13
CA SER A 120 0.35 -0.29 -12.45
C SER A 120 -0.60 0.49 -13.37
N VAL A 121 -0.23 0.68 -14.64
CA VAL A 121 -1.12 1.25 -15.66
C VAL A 121 -2.38 0.41 -15.82
N ALA A 122 -2.25 -0.92 -15.91
CA ALA A 122 -3.40 -1.81 -16.05
C ALA A 122 -4.36 -1.72 -14.85
N SER A 123 -3.84 -1.66 -13.63
CA SER A 123 -4.63 -1.46 -12.41
C SER A 123 -5.36 -0.11 -12.40
N HIS A 124 -4.67 0.98 -12.77
CA HIS A 124 -5.29 2.31 -12.89
C HIS A 124 -6.40 2.36 -13.96
N VAL A 125 -6.14 1.84 -15.16
CA VAL A 125 -7.11 1.83 -16.25
C VAL A 125 -8.30 0.93 -15.92
N ARG A 126 -8.09 -0.21 -15.24
CA ARG A 126 -9.19 -1.04 -14.76
C ARG A 126 -10.09 -0.28 -13.79
N ALA A 127 -9.51 0.38 -12.79
CA ALA A 127 -10.27 1.19 -11.83
C ALA A 127 -11.08 2.30 -12.52
N LEU A 128 -10.51 2.99 -13.52
CA LEU A 128 -11.25 3.96 -14.33
C LEU A 128 -12.43 3.32 -15.07
N ALA A 129 -12.19 2.19 -15.74
CA ALA A 129 -13.19 1.51 -16.56
C ALA A 129 -14.32 0.90 -15.72
N ASP A 130 -14.01 0.32 -14.58
CA ASP A 130 -14.99 -0.34 -13.71
C ASP A 130 -15.71 0.66 -12.81
N GLY A 131 -15.00 1.66 -12.28
CA GLY A 131 -15.60 2.75 -11.51
C GLY A 131 -16.59 3.60 -12.32
N GLY A 132 -16.35 3.76 -13.62
CA GLY A 132 -17.31 4.38 -14.54
C GLY A 132 -18.62 3.59 -14.70
N LYS A 133 -18.60 2.27 -14.44
CA LYS A 133 -19.79 1.41 -14.48
C LYS A 133 -20.51 1.35 -13.14
N SER A 134 -19.76 1.27 -12.03
CA SER A 134 -20.32 1.05 -10.69
C SER A 134 -21.10 2.25 -10.14
N ARG A 135 -20.79 3.48 -10.60
CA ARG A 135 -21.39 4.74 -10.11
C ARG A 135 -21.35 4.90 -8.58
N GLU A 136 -20.40 4.24 -7.93
CA GLU A 136 -20.19 4.40 -6.49
C GLU A 136 -19.85 5.85 -6.17
N LEU A 137 -20.44 6.36 -5.08
CA LEU A 137 -20.25 7.73 -4.60
C LEU A 137 -19.20 7.76 -3.50
N TYR A 138 -18.55 8.92 -3.34
CA TYR A 138 -17.62 9.14 -2.25
C TYR A 138 -18.35 9.24 -0.90
N ASP A 139 -17.86 8.50 0.09
CA ASP A 139 -18.31 8.51 1.49
C ASP A 139 -17.11 8.69 2.43
N SER A 140 -17.14 9.76 3.23
CA SER A 140 -16.09 10.06 4.20
C SER A 140 -16.04 9.09 5.38
N GLU A 141 -17.17 8.50 5.77
CA GLU A 141 -17.21 7.56 6.89
C GLU A 141 -16.61 6.20 6.49
N ALA A 142 -16.92 5.72 5.28
CA ALA A 142 -16.26 4.53 4.72
C ALA A 142 -14.73 4.67 4.71
N GLY A 143 -14.20 5.86 4.36
CA GLY A 143 -12.77 6.15 4.40
C GLY A 143 -12.15 6.04 5.80
N LYS A 144 -12.84 6.53 6.84
CA LYS A 144 -12.37 6.41 8.23
C LYS A 144 -12.29 4.97 8.68
N TRP A 145 -13.31 4.17 8.36
CA TRP A 145 -13.35 2.75 8.69
C TRP A 145 -12.22 1.98 8.00
N GLU A 146 -12.02 2.20 6.71
CA GLU A 146 -10.96 1.54 5.93
C GLU A 146 -9.56 1.84 6.50
N SER A 147 -9.32 3.10 6.91
CA SER A 147 -8.06 3.52 7.55
C SER A 147 -7.80 2.80 8.87
N GLN A 148 -8.84 2.63 9.72
CA GLN A 148 -8.72 1.87 10.96
C GLN A 148 -8.45 0.40 10.71
N PHE A 149 -9.15 -0.19 9.74
CA PHE A 149 -8.97 -1.58 9.36
C PHE A 149 -7.56 -1.87 8.82
N GLU A 150 -7.05 -1.04 7.92
CA GLU A 150 -5.70 -1.21 7.37
C GLU A 150 -4.62 -1.11 8.47
N ARG A 151 -4.76 -0.16 9.41
CA ARG A 151 -3.88 -0.06 10.58
C ARG A 151 -3.87 -1.34 11.40
N HIS A 152 -5.05 -1.84 11.75
CA HIS A 152 -5.19 -3.08 12.53
C HIS A 152 -4.50 -4.28 11.84
N ILE A 153 -4.67 -4.42 10.52
CA ILE A 153 -4.02 -5.50 9.76
C ILE A 153 -2.49 -5.37 9.76
N VAL A 154 -1.96 -4.16 9.65
CA VAL A 154 -0.50 -3.91 9.70
C VAL A 154 0.05 -4.23 11.08
N GLU A 155 -0.60 -3.77 12.14
CA GLU A 155 -0.23 -4.05 13.54
C GLU A 155 -0.25 -5.55 13.85
N GLU A 156 -1.30 -6.26 13.44
CA GLU A 156 -1.40 -7.71 13.60
C GLU A 156 -0.28 -8.46 12.86
N ARG A 157 0.07 -8.03 11.65
CA ARG A 157 1.19 -8.61 10.89
C ARG A 157 2.52 -8.38 11.60
N GLU A 158 2.74 -7.19 12.13
CA GLU A 158 3.95 -6.86 12.87
C GLU A 158 4.07 -7.64 14.18
N ARG A 159 2.97 -7.76 14.93
CA ARG A 159 2.92 -8.59 16.13
C ARG A 159 3.32 -10.04 15.82
N LYS A 160 2.75 -10.63 14.76
CA LYS A 160 3.11 -12.00 14.32
C LYS A 160 4.57 -12.11 13.88
N ARG A 161 5.11 -11.08 13.22
CA ARG A 161 6.53 -11.01 12.83
C ARG A 161 7.44 -10.97 14.05
N GLN A 162 7.15 -10.11 15.02
CA GLN A 162 7.91 -9.96 16.26
C GLN A 162 7.90 -11.26 17.07
N GLN A 163 6.73 -11.88 17.25
CA GLN A 163 6.61 -13.18 17.92
C GLN A 163 7.44 -14.28 17.23
N LYS A 164 7.48 -14.29 15.90
CA LYS A 164 8.30 -15.23 15.13
C LYS A 164 9.79 -14.97 15.32
N VAL A 165 10.23 -13.71 15.28
CA VAL A 165 11.63 -13.33 15.51
C VAL A 165 12.06 -13.72 16.92
N GLU A 166 11.23 -13.44 17.92
CA GLU A 166 11.50 -13.77 19.32
C GLU A 166 11.62 -15.28 19.52
N ARG A 167 10.69 -16.07 18.97
CA ARG A 167 10.76 -17.54 19.01
C ARG A 167 12.05 -18.06 18.38
N LEU A 168 12.48 -17.49 17.24
CA LEU A 168 13.70 -17.90 16.57
C LEU A 168 14.95 -17.56 17.39
N LYS A 169 14.96 -16.40 18.05
CA LYS A 169 16.04 -16.01 18.98
C LYS A 169 16.14 -16.97 20.16
N GLN A 170 15.02 -17.32 20.78
CA GLN A 170 14.97 -18.29 21.88
C GLN A 170 15.51 -19.66 21.47
N ILE A 171 15.12 -20.16 20.29
CA ILE A 171 15.64 -21.43 19.75
C ILE A 171 17.15 -21.35 19.52
N ALA A 172 17.63 -20.26 18.92
CA ALA A 172 19.06 -20.07 18.67
C ALA A 172 19.87 -19.97 19.98
N GLU A 173 19.33 -19.33 21.01
CA GLU A 173 19.96 -19.23 22.33
C GLU A 173 19.99 -20.57 23.05
N GLN A 174 18.89 -21.34 23.00
CA GLN A 174 18.86 -22.71 23.53
C GLN A 174 19.87 -23.62 22.83
N GLN A 175 19.98 -23.52 21.50
CA GLN A 175 20.99 -24.26 20.73
C GLN A 175 22.41 -23.84 21.11
N ARG A 176 22.66 -22.52 21.27
CA ARG A 176 23.96 -22.00 21.72
C ARG A 176 24.31 -22.52 23.12
N GLN A 177 23.37 -22.47 24.07
CA GLN A 177 23.57 -23.00 25.41
C GLN A 177 23.82 -24.51 25.44
N ALA A 178 23.14 -25.27 24.57
CA ALA A 178 23.38 -26.70 24.41
C ALA A 178 24.75 -27.03 23.81
N LEU A 179 25.26 -26.21 22.88
CA LEU A 179 26.61 -26.37 22.32
C LEU A 179 27.73 -25.93 23.28
N PHE A 180 27.50 -24.88 24.09
CA PHE A 180 28.52 -24.23 24.93
C PHE A 180 28.25 -24.39 26.45
N GLY A 181 27.66 -25.52 26.87
CA GLY A 181 27.37 -25.81 28.28
C GLY A 181 28.63 -25.82 29.17
N PRO A 182 28.51 -25.68 30.51
CA PRO A 182 29.57 -25.21 31.43
C PRO A 182 30.74 -26.17 31.69
N ASN A 183 30.94 -27.21 30.88
CA ASN A 183 32.10 -28.09 30.96
C ASN A 183 32.80 -28.19 29.60
N SER A 184 33.63 -27.20 29.29
CA SER A 184 34.71 -27.34 28.32
C SER A 184 35.88 -26.44 28.71
N GLU A 185 36.63 -26.86 29.74
CA GLU A 185 38.08 -26.65 29.70
C GLU A 185 38.60 -27.56 28.58
N GLY A 186 39.14 -26.98 27.51
CA GLY A 186 39.60 -27.79 26.39
C GLY A 186 39.90 -27.00 25.12
N ASP A 187 41.05 -26.33 25.16
CA ASP A 187 42.06 -26.17 24.11
C ASP A 187 41.69 -25.56 22.75
N GLY A 188 42.56 -24.65 22.32
CA GLY A 188 42.46 -23.92 21.06
C GLY A 188 42.83 -24.78 19.85
N GLY A 189 42.07 -24.62 18.77
CA GLY A 189 42.41 -25.17 17.47
C GLY A 189 41.53 -24.58 16.39
N GLY A 190 42.08 -23.66 15.60
CA GLY A 190 41.42 -23.13 14.42
C GLY A 190 41.32 -24.18 13.31
N ALA A 191 40.26 -24.10 12.51
CA ALA A 191 40.21 -24.66 11.16
C ALA A 191 39.12 -23.97 10.35
N ASP A 192 39.53 -23.40 9.21
CA ASP A 192 38.70 -22.96 8.11
C ASP A 192 37.89 -24.13 7.52
N GLY A 193 36.66 -23.88 7.08
CA GLY A 193 35.80 -24.91 6.50
C GLY A 193 34.54 -24.38 5.80
N GLU A 194 34.71 -24.07 4.51
CA GLU A 194 33.82 -24.21 3.34
C GLU A 194 32.30 -23.90 3.37
N ASP A 195 31.93 -23.24 2.27
CA ASP A 195 30.65 -22.67 1.85
C ASP A 195 29.60 -23.76 1.51
N GLY A 196 28.49 -23.79 2.25
CA GLY A 196 27.39 -24.75 2.10
C GLY A 196 26.11 -24.11 1.54
N GLY A 197 25.78 -24.45 0.29
CA GLY A 197 24.74 -23.83 -0.54
C GLY A 197 23.32 -23.70 0.06
N ALA A 198 22.73 -22.52 -0.17
CA ALA A 198 21.37 -22.17 0.26
C ALA A 198 20.28 -22.76 -0.65
N SER A 199 19.53 -23.74 -0.13
CA SER A 199 18.32 -24.28 -0.77
C SER A 199 17.16 -23.27 -0.76
N THR A 200 16.81 -22.73 -1.93
CA THR A 200 15.65 -21.85 -2.14
C THR A 200 14.31 -22.58 -1.97
N ARG A 201 13.62 -22.40 -0.83
CA ARG A 201 12.21 -22.82 -0.67
C ARG A 201 11.26 -21.83 -1.37
N LYS A 202 10.58 -22.29 -2.43
CA LYS A 202 9.49 -21.56 -3.10
C LYS A 202 8.34 -21.28 -2.11
N ARG A 203 8.02 -20.00 -1.87
CA ARG A 203 6.82 -19.56 -1.14
C ARG A 203 5.57 -19.94 -1.95
N LYS A 204 4.75 -20.89 -1.45
CA LYS A 204 3.37 -21.06 -1.90
C LYS A 204 2.57 -19.82 -1.52
N ARG A 205 1.94 -19.16 -2.50
CA ARG A 205 0.90 -18.15 -2.25
C ARG A 205 -0.34 -18.89 -1.80
N ASN A 206 -0.82 -18.60 -0.59
CA ASN A 206 -2.17 -18.99 -0.19
C ASN A 206 -3.14 -18.11 -0.97
N VAL A 207 -3.92 -18.71 -1.86
CA VAL A 207 -5.06 -18.06 -2.47
C VAL A 207 -6.14 -18.01 -1.39
N VAL A 208 -6.53 -16.80 -1.00
CA VAL A 208 -7.61 -16.59 -0.03
C VAL A 208 -8.89 -16.41 -0.85
N ASP A 209 -9.89 -17.25 -0.60
CA ASP A 209 -11.22 -17.07 -1.18
C ASP A 209 -11.96 -16.00 -0.39
N TYR A 210 -12.13 -14.84 -1.01
CA TYR A 210 -12.74 -13.68 -0.39
C TYR A 210 -14.25 -13.87 -0.14
N ARG A 211 -14.93 -14.79 -0.84
CA ARG A 211 -16.33 -15.11 -0.56
C ARG A 211 -16.47 -15.92 0.72
N GLU A 212 -15.63 -16.94 0.91
CA GLU A 212 -15.63 -17.71 2.16
C GLU A 212 -15.25 -16.85 3.37
N LEU A 213 -14.24 -15.98 3.21
CA LEU A 213 -13.82 -15.07 4.27
C LEU A 213 -14.94 -14.08 4.64
N TYR A 214 -15.67 -13.56 3.65
CA TYR A 214 -16.79 -12.66 3.88
C TYR A 214 -17.96 -13.36 4.60
N GLU A 215 -18.33 -14.57 4.17
CA GLU A 215 -19.38 -15.37 4.84
C GLU A 215 -19.00 -15.81 6.26
N GLN A 216 -17.70 -16.00 6.52
CA GLN A 216 -17.20 -16.26 7.85
C GLN A 216 -17.32 -15.01 8.74
N MET A 217 -16.90 -13.85 8.24
CA MET A 217 -16.97 -12.58 8.98
C MET A 217 -18.42 -12.15 9.27
N LYS A 218 -19.36 -12.47 8.37
CA LYS A 218 -20.79 -12.24 8.59
C LYS A 218 -21.35 -13.14 9.70
N ARG A 219 -20.95 -14.41 9.75
CA ARG A 219 -21.33 -15.34 10.83
C ARG A 219 -20.78 -14.94 12.19
N GLU A 220 -19.59 -14.36 12.22
CA GLU A 220 -18.95 -13.89 13.44
C GLU A 220 -19.43 -12.49 13.88
N GLY A 221 -20.40 -11.89 13.17
CA GLY A 221 -21.01 -10.60 13.53
C GLY A 221 -20.15 -9.38 13.22
N PHE A 222 -19.07 -9.56 12.44
CA PHE A 222 -18.14 -8.49 12.05
C PHE A 222 -18.54 -7.79 10.74
N ALA A 223 -19.56 -8.29 10.03
CA ALA A 223 -20.13 -7.66 8.85
C ALA A 223 -21.66 -7.65 8.95
N GLY A 224 -22.25 -6.45 8.94
CA GLY A 224 -23.70 -6.21 8.88
C GLY A 224 -24.18 -6.04 7.44
#